data_AF-A0A968IIL3-F1
#
_entry.id   AF-A0A968IIL3-F1
#
_cell.length_a   1.000
_cell.length_b   1.000
_cell.length_c   1.000
_cell.angle_alpha   90.00
_cell.angle_beta   90.00
_cell.angle_gamma   90.00
#
_symmetry.space_group_name_H-M   'P 1'
#
loop_
_entity.id
_entity.type
_entity.pdbx_description
1 polymer ?
#
loop_
_entity_poly.entity_id
_entity_poly.type
_entity_poly.pdbx_seq_one_letter_code
_entity_poly.pdbx_strand_id
1 'polypeptide(L)'
;MATETGYCNDLKPQGCTGQGGVTERSAAKYANRLYLEYFLRGVYRTHLYNFSLDEWSLFLRRDGSVKPAYHAVRDFIQVLKDSETAFATKSLRYGLSGDRRDVKSLLLQKQNGHYYLLLWLNVLSVTSDYKDVETARSLTLDLPGSIAQAKTYLPTFNGTTAQRAYANPQRIALTVPDHPLVIELTPR
;
A
#
# COMPACT_ATOMS: atom_id res chain seq x y z
N MET A 1 3.74 -11.15 16.11
CA MET A 1 3.95 -11.58 14.70
C MET A 1 2.64 -12.12 14.16
N ALA A 2 2.38 -12.00 12.86
CA ALA A 2 1.31 -12.70 12.15
C ALA A 2 1.95 -13.81 11.30
N THR A 3 1.70 -15.07 11.67
CA THR A 3 2.30 -16.24 11.01
C THR A 3 1.57 -16.63 9.74
N GLU A 4 0.28 -16.29 9.61
CA GLU A 4 -0.51 -16.45 8.40
C GLU A 4 -1.55 -15.32 8.32
N THR A 5 -1.71 -14.77 7.12
CA THR A 5 -2.78 -13.82 6.77
C THR A 5 -2.87 -13.73 5.25
N GLY A 6 -4.03 -13.40 4.71
CA GLY A 6 -4.14 -13.23 3.26
C GLY A 6 -5.58 -13.20 2.80
N TYR A 7 -5.73 -13.30 1.49
CA TYR A 7 -7.01 -13.40 0.82
C TYR A 7 -6.92 -14.47 -0.25
N CYS A 8 -8.00 -15.21 -0.40
CA CYS A 8 -8.21 -16.20 -1.45
C CYS A 8 -9.03 -15.58 -2.59
N ASN A 9 -9.06 -16.27 -3.74
CA ASN A 9 -9.76 -15.80 -4.93
C ASN A 9 -10.92 -16.70 -5.40
N ASP A 10 -11.42 -17.63 -4.57
CA ASP A 10 -12.65 -18.38 -4.88
C ASP A 10 -13.88 -17.52 -4.54
N LEU A 11 -14.54 -17.00 -5.59
CA LEU A 11 -15.66 -16.05 -5.48
C LEU A 11 -17.00 -16.71 -5.13
N LYS A 12 -16.98 -17.86 -4.43
CA LYS A 12 -18.16 -18.51 -3.88
C LYS A 12 -18.34 -18.10 -2.40
N PRO A 13 -19.58 -18.04 -1.86
CA PRO A 13 -19.83 -17.64 -0.48
C PRO A 13 -19.04 -18.39 0.61
N GLN A 14 -18.69 -19.64 0.35
CA GLN A 14 -17.82 -20.47 1.19
C GLN A 14 -16.69 -21.08 0.36
N GLY A 15 -16.26 -20.36 -0.68
CA GLY A 15 -15.17 -20.77 -1.57
C GLY A 15 -13.83 -20.82 -0.86
N CYS A 16 -13.73 -20.22 0.33
CA CYS A 16 -12.56 -20.27 1.18
C CYS A 16 -12.83 -20.94 2.52
N THR A 17 -11.96 -20.76 3.51
CA THR A 17 -12.05 -21.32 4.86
C THR A 17 -13.28 -20.85 5.65
N GLY A 18 -14.48 -21.18 5.16
CA GLY A 18 -15.78 -20.71 5.65
C GLY A 18 -16.18 -19.30 5.22
N GLN A 19 -15.42 -18.66 4.32
CA GLN A 19 -15.64 -17.27 3.88
C GLN A 19 -15.60 -17.14 2.35
N GLY A 20 -16.21 -16.08 1.82
CA GLY A 20 -16.11 -15.73 0.42
C GLY A 20 -14.74 -15.14 0.07
N GLY A 21 -14.21 -15.50 -1.09
CA GLY A 21 -12.99 -14.89 -1.61
C GLY A 21 -13.22 -13.49 -2.18
N VAL A 22 -12.14 -12.91 -2.70
CA VAL A 22 -12.19 -11.63 -3.41
C VAL A 22 -11.48 -11.76 -4.75
N THR A 23 -11.75 -10.87 -5.69
CA THR A 23 -11.04 -10.88 -6.97
C THR A 23 -9.51 -10.79 -6.76
N GLU A 24 -8.73 -11.28 -7.71
CA GLU A 24 -7.27 -11.17 -7.63
C GLU A 24 -6.80 -9.70 -7.56
N ARG A 25 -7.56 -8.78 -8.16
CA ARG A 25 -7.31 -7.34 -8.11
C ARG A 25 -7.54 -6.78 -6.70
N SER A 26 -8.65 -7.12 -6.06
CA SER A 26 -8.93 -6.74 -4.68
C SER A 26 -7.90 -7.34 -3.72
N ALA A 27 -7.53 -8.61 -3.91
CA ALA A 27 -6.48 -9.26 -3.13
C ALA A 27 -5.13 -8.52 -3.25
N ALA A 28 -4.77 -8.00 -4.42
CA ALA A 28 -3.55 -7.22 -4.61
C ALA A 28 -3.56 -5.90 -3.82
N LYS A 29 -4.69 -5.19 -3.80
CA LYS A 29 -4.85 -3.98 -2.95
C LYS A 29 -4.70 -4.34 -1.48
N TYR A 30 -5.34 -5.42 -1.07
CA TYR A 30 -5.38 -5.82 0.33
C TYR A 30 -4.05 -6.39 0.85
N ALA A 31 -3.26 -7.05 0.00
CA ALA A 31 -1.95 -7.58 0.38
C ALA A 31 -1.03 -6.48 0.95
N ASN A 32 -0.90 -5.35 0.25
CA ASN A 32 -0.09 -4.23 0.74
C ASN A 32 -0.73 -3.52 1.95
N ARG A 33 -2.07 -3.40 1.97
CA ARG A 33 -2.79 -2.86 3.12
C ARG A 33 -2.61 -3.71 4.38
N LEU A 34 -2.58 -5.04 4.27
CA LEU A 34 -2.34 -5.93 5.41
C LEU A 34 -0.99 -5.63 6.05
N TYR A 35 0.08 -5.48 5.27
CA TYR A 35 1.38 -5.08 5.81
C TYR A 35 1.30 -3.78 6.60
N LEU A 36 0.63 -2.76 6.05
CA LEU A 36 0.49 -1.45 6.68
C LEU A 36 -0.37 -1.48 7.95
N GLU A 37 -1.50 -2.16 7.91
CA GLU A 37 -2.41 -2.29 9.04
C GLU A 37 -1.76 -3.10 10.18
N TYR A 38 -1.01 -4.16 9.86
CA TYR A 38 -0.24 -4.91 10.85
C TYR A 38 0.90 -4.07 11.43
N PHE A 39 1.65 -3.35 10.59
CA PHE A 39 2.72 -2.48 11.05
C PHE A 39 2.21 -1.40 12.01
N LEU A 40 1.07 -0.75 11.68
CA LEU A 40 0.41 0.24 12.55
C LEU A 40 -0.02 -0.33 13.91
N ARG A 41 -0.19 -1.66 14.02
CA ARG A 41 -0.55 -2.36 15.26
C ARG A 41 0.66 -2.96 15.98
N GLY A 42 1.89 -2.60 15.59
CA GLY A 42 3.12 -3.10 16.20
C GLY A 42 3.49 -4.54 15.80
N VAL A 43 2.91 -5.07 14.72
CA VAL A 43 3.29 -6.38 14.19
C VAL A 43 4.49 -6.20 13.24
N TYR A 44 5.68 -6.50 13.76
CA TYR A 44 6.95 -6.35 13.03
C TYR A 44 7.23 -7.43 11.97
N ARG A 45 6.47 -8.53 11.98
CA ARG A 45 6.63 -9.65 11.03
C ARG A 45 5.27 -10.21 10.65
N THR A 46 5.02 -10.24 9.35
CA THR A 46 3.77 -10.66 8.72
C THR A 46 4.11 -11.59 7.56
N HIS A 47 3.47 -12.76 7.50
CA HIS A 47 3.64 -13.72 6.40
C HIS A 47 2.33 -13.82 5.63
N LEU A 48 2.35 -13.40 4.37
CA LEU A 48 1.20 -13.51 3.47
C LEU A 48 1.07 -14.95 2.97
N TYR A 49 -0.08 -15.55 3.24
CA TYR A 49 -0.45 -16.89 2.80
C TYR A 49 -1.13 -16.81 1.42
N ASN A 50 -0.65 -17.50 0.39
CA ASN A 50 0.67 -18.16 0.29
C ASN A 50 1.36 -17.93 -1.06
N PHE A 51 2.64 -18.33 -1.13
CA PHE A 51 3.43 -18.42 -2.36
C PHE A 51 3.57 -19.89 -2.76
N SER A 52 2.58 -20.42 -3.46
CA SER A 52 2.57 -21.83 -3.92
C SER A 52 1.81 -21.97 -5.24
N LEU A 53 1.67 -23.20 -5.74
CA LEU A 53 0.82 -23.53 -6.89
C LEU A 53 -0.53 -24.16 -6.48
N ASP A 54 -0.87 -24.15 -5.19
CA ASP A 54 -2.18 -24.61 -4.74
C ASP A 54 -3.30 -23.60 -5.09
N GLU A 55 -4.54 -23.98 -4.82
CA GLU A 55 -5.73 -23.15 -5.09
C GLU A 55 -5.87 -21.93 -4.16
N TRP A 56 -5.14 -21.91 -3.05
CA TRP A 56 -5.14 -20.87 -2.02
C TRP A 56 -4.05 -19.83 -2.21
N SER A 57 -3.17 -20.03 -3.19
CA SER A 57 -2.05 -19.15 -3.47
C SER A 57 -2.50 -17.71 -3.75
N LEU A 58 -1.91 -16.77 -3.02
CA LEU A 58 -2.12 -15.35 -3.21
C LEU A 58 -1.34 -14.86 -4.44
N PHE A 59 -0.21 -15.50 -4.73
CA PHE A 59 0.78 -14.96 -5.66
C PHE A 59 0.82 -15.65 -7.01
N LEU A 60 0.48 -16.93 -7.09
CA LEU A 60 0.54 -17.71 -8.33
C LEU A 60 -0.79 -18.40 -8.61
N ARG A 61 -1.05 -18.70 -9.87
CA ARG A 61 -2.10 -19.64 -10.28
C ARG A 61 -1.51 -21.04 -10.40
N ARG A 62 -2.38 -22.06 -10.53
CA ARG A 62 -1.95 -23.47 -10.64
C ARG A 62 -1.02 -23.75 -11.82
N ASP A 63 -1.12 -22.97 -12.90
CA ASP A 63 -0.25 -23.05 -14.07
C ASP A 63 1.10 -22.34 -13.92
N GLY A 64 1.37 -21.75 -12.74
CA GLY A 64 2.58 -20.98 -12.46
C GLY A 64 2.54 -19.52 -12.91
N SER A 65 1.46 -19.08 -13.58
CA SER A 65 1.31 -17.67 -13.93
C SER A 65 1.15 -16.80 -12.67
N VAL A 66 1.78 -15.63 -12.69
CA VAL A 66 1.75 -14.69 -11.57
C VAL A 66 0.37 -14.00 -11.47
N LYS A 67 -0.11 -13.85 -10.24
CA LYS A 67 -1.30 -13.07 -9.89
C LYS A 67 -0.93 -11.60 -9.64
N PRO A 68 -1.86 -10.64 -9.79
CA PRO A 68 -1.64 -9.23 -9.48
C PRO A 68 -0.99 -8.94 -8.12
N ALA A 69 -1.32 -9.70 -7.08
CA ALA A 69 -0.73 -9.51 -5.75
C ALA A 69 0.80 -9.73 -5.72
N TYR A 70 1.35 -10.56 -6.62
CA TYR A 70 2.79 -10.76 -6.78
C TYR A 70 3.47 -9.45 -7.14
N HIS A 71 2.98 -8.78 -8.20
CA HIS A 71 3.53 -7.51 -8.65
C HIS A 71 3.33 -6.43 -7.60
N ALA A 72 2.14 -6.35 -7.00
CA ALA A 72 1.83 -5.37 -5.98
C ALA A 72 2.80 -5.44 -4.79
N VAL A 73 3.10 -6.64 -4.27
CA VAL A 73 4.03 -6.81 -3.15
C VAL A 73 5.48 -6.58 -3.58
N ARG A 74 5.90 -7.12 -4.73
CA ARG A 74 7.25 -6.91 -5.28
C ARG A 74 7.57 -5.43 -5.43
N ASP A 75 6.68 -4.67 -6.06
CA ASP A 75 6.90 -3.27 -6.39
C ASP A 75 6.80 -2.39 -5.13
N PHE A 76 5.94 -2.75 -4.19
CA PHE A 76 5.86 -2.09 -2.88
C PHE A 76 7.16 -2.24 -2.09
N ILE A 77 7.73 -3.46 -2.06
CA ILE A 77 9.04 -3.71 -1.47
C ILE A 77 10.12 -2.90 -2.20
N GLN A 78 10.12 -2.86 -3.53
CA GLN A 78 11.14 -2.12 -4.28
C GLN A 78 11.11 -0.61 -4.02
N VAL A 79 9.91 -0.02 -3.85
CA VAL A 79 9.76 1.40 -3.49
C VAL A 79 10.22 1.66 -2.04
N LEU A 80 9.90 0.77 -1.11
CA LEU A 80 10.07 1.01 0.33
C LEU A 80 11.32 0.41 0.96
N LYS A 81 12.03 -0.50 0.28
CA LYS A 81 13.24 -1.13 0.82
C LYS A 81 14.22 -0.08 1.33
N ASP A 82 14.83 -0.37 2.46
CA ASP A 82 15.84 0.45 3.12
C ASP A 82 16.99 -0.44 3.63
N SER A 83 18.07 0.18 4.10
CA SER A 83 19.20 -0.50 4.74
C SER A 83 18.80 -1.15 6.06
N GLU A 84 19.44 -2.26 6.42
CA GLU A 84 19.24 -2.93 7.73
C GLU A 84 19.97 -2.21 8.89
N THR A 85 20.64 -1.08 8.61
CA THR A 85 21.34 -0.31 9.63
C THR A 85 20.34 0.46 10.48
N ALA A 86 20.33 0.23 11.79
CA ALA A 86 19.50 0.99 12.71
C ALA A 86 19.88 2.49 12.72
N PHE A 87 18.89 3.37 12.72
CA PHE A 87 19.08 4.81 12.87
C PHE A 87 17.90 5.41 13.65
N ALA A 88 18.14 6.57 14.27
CA ALA A 88 17.10 7.32 14.94
C ALA A 88 16.28 8.10 13.90
N THR A 89 14.97 7.82 13.84
CA THR A 89 14.07 8.56 12.96
C THR A 89 13.81 9.97 13.49
N LYS A 90 13.62 10.92 12.59
CA LYS A 90 13.20 12.30 12.87
C LYS A 90 11.73 12.49 12.49
N SER A 91 11.07 13.47 13.09
CA SER A 91 9.70 13.85 12.71
C SER A 91 9.71 14.77 11.48
N LEU A 92 8.74 14.60 10.60
CA LEU A 92 8.42 15.56 9.53
C LEU A 92 7.06 16.22 9.81
N ARG A 93 7.02 17.56 9.80
CA ARG A 93 5.76 18.31 9.90
C ARG A 93 5.07 18.37 8.53
N TYR A 94 3.83 17.89 8.47
CA TYR A 94 2.96 17.99 7.29
C TYR A 94 1.50 18.17 7.72
N GLY A 95 0.66 18.65 6.80
CA GLY A 95 -0.79 18.76 6.96
C GLY A 95 -1.52 17.98 5.87
N LEU A 96 -2.71 17.46 6.19
CA LEU A 96 -3.64 16.90 5.22
C LEU A 96 -4.99 17.60 5.36
N SER A 97 -5.47 18.17 4.26
CA SER A 97 -6.76 18.87 4.16
C SER A 97 -7.65 18.22 3.08
N GLY A 98 -8.97 18.35 3.21
CA GLY A 98 -9.98 17.70 2.32
C GLY A 98 -10.84 16.65 3.02
N ASP A 99 -11.52 15.77 2.25
CA ASP A 99 -12.31 14.66 2.80
C ASP A 99 -11.38 13.52 3.26
N ARG A 100 -11.17 13.48 4.58
CA ARG A 100 -10.30 12.50 5.25
C ARG A 100 -11.03 11.24 5.72
N ARG A 101 -12.32 11.08 5.40
CA ARG A 101 -13.08 9.89 5.77
C ARG A 101 -12.38 8.63 5.22
N ASP A 102 -12.20 7.66 6.10
CA ASP A 102 -11.53 6.37 5.85
C ASP A 102 -10.04 6.46 5.42
N VAL A 103 -9.45 7.65 5.38
CA VAL A 103 -8.03 7.83 5.03
C VAL A 103 -7.16 7.36 6.20
N LYS A 104 -6.23 6.47 5.90
CA LYS A 104 -5.13 6.08 6.78
C LYS A 104 -3.83 6.73 6.30
N SER A 105 -2.92 6.97 7.24
CA SER A 105 -1.59 7.48 6.95
C SER A 105 -0.52 6.77 7.75
N LEU A 106 0.66 6.62 7.15
CA LEU A 106 1.88 6.15 7.80
C LEU A 106 3.06 6.96 7.27
N LEU A 107 3.82 7.60 8.17
CA LEU A 107 5.05 8.28 7.81
C LEU A 107 6.23 7.39 8.17
N LEU A 108 7.06 7.09 7.18
CA LEU A 108 8.33 6.39 7.33
C LEU A 108 9.48 7.35 7.02
N GLN A 109 10.65 7.06 7.58
CA GLN A 109 11.90 7.67 7.17
C GLN A 109 12.86 6.56 6.79
N LYS A 110 13.63 6.76 5.72
CA LYS A 110 14.75 5.89 5.35
C LYS A 110 16.08 6.40 5.90
N GLN A 111 17.09 5.53 5.95
CA GLN A 111 18.43 5.86 6.45
C GLN A 111 19.05 7.08 5.73
N ASN A 112 18.78 7.22 4.43
CA ASN A 112 19.25 8.35 3.63
C ASN A 112 18.58 9.70 3.95
N GLY A 113 17.68 9.75 4.95
CA GLY A 113 16.98 10.94 5.40
C GLY A 113 15.71 11.26 4.62
N HIS A 114 15.40 10.53 3.54
CA HIS A 114 14.15 10.69 2.79
C HIS A 114 12.97 10.20 3.62
N TYR A 115 11.83 10.88 3.48
CA TYR A 115 10.57 10.46 4.09
C TYR A 115 9.68 9.80 3.06
N TYR A 116 8.88 8.83 3.50
CA TYR A 116 7.86 8.18 2.69
C TYR A 116 6.54 8.30 3.45
N LEU A 117 5.64 9.16 2.96
CA LEU A 117 4.28 9.26 3.47
C LEU A 117 3.39 8.34 2.67
N LEU A 118 2.79 7.35 3.32
CA LEU A 118 1.86 6.41 2.72
C LEU A 118 0.44 6.81 3.07
N LEU A 119 -0.44 6.84 2.07
CA LEU A 119 -1.86 7.13 2.22
C LEU A 119 -2.69 6.07 1.50
N TRP A 120 -3.78 5.62 2.11
CA TRP A 120 -4.75 4.72 1.49
C TRP A 120 -6.12 4.89 2.14
N LEU A 121 -7.18 4.50 1.42
CA LEU A 121 -8.51 4.37 1.99
C LEU A 121 -8.68 2.98 2.60
N ASN A 122 -9.09 2.92 3.87
CA ASN A 122 -9.42 1.68 4.55
C ASN A 122 -10.91 1.33 4.34
N VAL A 123 -11.25 1.02 3.10
CA VAL A 123 -12.61 0.66 2.66
C VAL A 123 -12.62 -0.71 1.99
N LEU A 124 -13.81 -1.25 1.75
CA LEU A 124 -13.96 -2.43 0.89
C LEU A 124 -13.64 -2.04 -0.56
N SER A 125 -12.75 -2.81 -1.17
CA SER A 125 -12.41 -2.76 -2.60
C SER A 125 -13.21 -3.77 -3.42
N VAL A 126 -14.21 -4.41 -2.80
CA VAL A 126 -15.07 -5.42 -3.40
C VAL A 126 -16.51 -5.17 -2.99
N THR A 127 -17.45 -5.41 -3.90
CA THR A 127 -18.90 -5.40 -3.62
C THR A 127 -19.37 -6.71 -3.01
N SER A 128 -20.62 -6.74 -2.53
CA SER A 128 -21.24 -7.99 -2.03
C SER A 128 -21.44 -9.07 -3.09
N ASP A 129 -21.44 -8.70 -4.38
CA ASP A 129 -21.48 -9.62 -5.53
C ASP A 129 -20.09 -9.89 -6.13
N TYR A 130 -19.02 -9.70 -5.34
CA TYR A 130 -17.64 -10.05 -5.69
C TYR A 130 -17.02 -9.30 -6.87
N LYS A 131 -17.47 -8.06 -7.13
CA LYS A 131 -16.90 -7.19 -8.17
C LYS A 131 -15.90 -6.20 -7.59
N ASP A 132 -14.90 -5.85 -8.38
CA ASP A 132 -13.93 -4.82 -8.03
C ASP A 132 -14.58 -3.46 -7.86
N VAL A 133 -14.14 -2.75 -6.83
CA VAL A 133 -14.47 -1.35 -6.55
C VAL A 133 -13.19 -0.53 -6.64
N GLU A 134 -13.28 0.65 -7.24
CA GLU A 134 -12.24 1.66 -7.23
C GLU A 134 -12.77 2.87 -6.46
N THR A 135 -12.25 3.08 -5.25
CA THR A 135 -12.60 4.25 -4.44
C THR A 135 -11.41 5.18 -4.32
N ALA A 136 -11.65 6.48 -4.49
CA ALA A 136 -10.64 7.50 -4.28
C ALA A 136 -11.19 8.72 -3.52
N ARG A 137 -10.29 9.46 -2.87
CA ARG A 137 -10.58 10.75 -2.23
C ARG A 137 -9.55 11.79 -2.63
N SER A 138 -10.03 13.01 -2.87
CA SER A 138 -9.16 14.15 -3.13
C SER A 138 -8.73 14.79 -1.82
N LEU A 139 -7.42 14.90 -1.62
CA LEU A 139 -6.79 15.58 -0.49
C LEU A 139 -5.79 16.61 -1.00
N THR A 140 -5.38 17.50 -0.11
CA THR A 140 -4.20 18.35 -0.30
C THR A 140 -3.19 18.03 0.81
N LEU A 141 -1.95 17.77 0.42
CA LEU A 141 -0.81 17.63 1.31
C LEU A 141 -0.11 18.99 1.43
N ASP A 142 -0.12 19.54 2.63
CA ASP A 142 0.54 20.79 2.98
C ASP A 142 1.92 20.49 3.58
N LEU A 143 2.96 21.06 2.99
CA LEU A 143 4.37 20.88 3.36
C LEU A 143 4.94 22.23 3.80
N PRO A 144 4.75 22.64 5.07
CA PRO A 144 5.22 23.94 5.57
C PRO A 144 6.75 24.00 5.74
N GLY A 145 7.45 22.86 5.63
CA GLY A 145 8.90 22.75 5.73
C GLY A 145 9.62 22.83 4.38
N SER A 146 10.95 22.76 4.44
CA SER A 146 11.82 22.75 3.26
C SER A 146 11.93 21.36 2.65
N ILE A 147 10.98 20.98 1.80
CA ILE A 147 11.08 19.82 0.92
C ILE A 147 11.68 20.26 -0.42
N ALA A 148 12.80 19.66 -0.82
CA ALA A 148 13.44 19.94 -2.10
C ALA A 148 12.70 19.28 -3.27
N GLN A 149 12.25 18.03 -3.07
CA GLN A 149 11.57 17.24 -4.09
C GLN A 149 10.49 16.35 -3.45
N ALA A 150 9.39 16.15 -4.17
CA ALA A 150 8.43 15.10 -3.88
C ALA A 150 8.17 14.24 -5.12
N LYS A 151 7.95 12.93 -4.93
CA LYS A 151 7.53 11.99 -5.98
C LYS A 151 6.40 11.11 -5.47
N THR A 152 5.42 10.83 -6.32
CA THR A 152 4.29 9.95 -5.97
C THR A 152 4.38 8.63 -6.71
N TYR A 153 4.05 7.52 -6.05
CA TYR A 153 4.08 6.17 -6.59
C TYR A 153 2.78 5.43 -6.28
N LEU A 154 2.35 4.56 -7.20
CA LEU A 154 1.20 3.66 -7.05
C LEU A 154 1.66 2.20 -7.25
N PRO A 155 2.47 1.66 -6.32
CA PRO A 155 3.16 0.39 -6.52
C PRO A 155 2.24 -0.83 -6.63
N THR A 156 0.97 -0.70 -6.28
CA THR A 156 0.02 -1.82 -6.39
C THR A 156 -0.23 -2.21 -7.85
N PHE A 157 -0.30 -1.24 -8.77
CA PHE A 157 -0.65 -1.49 -10.17
C PHE A 157 0.22 -0.75 -11.20
N ASN A 158 1.06 0.20 -10.78
CA ASN A 158 1.85 1.04 -11.69
C ASN A 158 3.37 0.82 -11.52
N GLY A 159 3.76 -0.25 -10.84
CA GLY A 159 5.16 -0.58 -10.60
C GLY A 159 5.90 0.47 -9.79
N THR A 160 7.21 0.58 -10.02
CA THR A 160 8.10 1.47 -9.27
C THR A 160 8.31 2.83 -9.94
N THR A 161 7.59 3.12 -11.03
CA THR A 161 7.73 4.38 -11.76
C THR A 161 7.03 5.51 -11.03
N ALA A 162 7.69 6.66 -10.91
CA ALA A 162 7.08 7.85 -10.34
C ALA A 162 5.93 8.33 -11.24
N GLN A 163 4.75 8.50 -10.66
CA GLN A 163 3.55 8.98 -11.35
C GLN A 163 3.58 10.50 -11.55
N ARG A 164 4.14 11.21 -10.57
CA ARG A 164 4.34 12.67 -10.59
C ARG A 164 5.61 13.01 -9.82
N ALA A 165 6.22 14.14 -10.18
CA ALA A 165 7.37 14.72 -9.50
C ALA A 165 7.14 16.23 -9.31
N TYR A 166 7.58 16.75 -8.18
CA TYR A 166 7.42 18.15 -7.79
C TYR A 166 8.75 18.69 -7.30
N ALA A 167 9.11 19.90 -7.72
CA ALA A 167 10.26 20.64 -7.22
C ALA A 167 9.78 21.69 -6.21
N ASN A 168 10.42 21.73 -5.03
CA ASN A 168 10.11 22.65 -3.94
C ASN A 168 8.61 22.78 -3.59
N PRO A 169 7.85 21.66 -3.47
CA PRO A 169 6.41 21.74 -3.25
C PRO A 169 6.08 22.27 -1.85
N GLN A 170 5.15 23.22 -1.78
CA GLN A 170 4.49 23.63 -0.53
C GLN A 170 3.12 22.98 -0.35
N ARG A 171 2.43 22.69 -1.47
CA ARG A 171 1.13 22.04 -1.51
C ARG A 171 1.09 21.05 -2.66
N ILE A 172 0.55 19.86 -2.41
CA ILE A 172 0.38 18.82 -3.41
C ILE A 172 -1.07 18.35 -3.39
N ALA A 173 -1.76 18.48 -4.52
CA ALA A 173 -3.06 17.86 -4.72
C ALA A 173 -2.87 16.34 -4.90
N LEU A 174 -3.61 15.56 -4.11
CA LEU A 174 -3.52 14.10 -4.07
C LEU A 174 -4.88 13.48 -4.38
N THR A 175 -4.85 12.36 -5.09
CA THR A 175 -5.97 11.44 -5.22
C THR A 175 -5.57 10.16 -4.51
N VAL A 176 -6.09 9.95 -3.30
CA VAL A 176 -5.77 8.79 -2.45
C VAL A 176 -6.71 7.64 -2.81
N PRO A 177 -6.21 6.51 -3.35
CA PRO A 177 -7.05 5.37 -3.69
C PRO A 177 -7.23 4.41 -2.51
N ASP A 178 -8.00 3.34 -2.73
CA ASP A 178 -8.22 2.22 -1.79
C ASP A 178 -7.07 1.21 -1.71
N HIS A 179 -5.90 1.60 -2.22
CA HIS A 179 -4.61 0.93 -2.10
C HIS A 179 -3.50 1.96 -1.85
N PRO A 180 -2.28 1.55 -1.47
CA PRO A 180 -1.24 2.51 -1.07
C PRO A 180 -0.82 3.45 -2.20
N LEU A 181 -1.00 4.75 -1.93
CA LEU A 181 -0.28 5.86 -2.55
C LEU A 181 0.96 6.14 -1.69
N VAL A 182 2.14 6.12 -2.30
CA VAL A 182 3.40 6.42 -1.62
C VAL A 182 3.90 7.78 -2.10
N ILE A 183 4.20 8.69 -1.18
CA ILE A 183 4.81 9.99 -1.46
C ILE A 183 6.22 10.00 -0.87
N GLU A 184 7.24 9.91 -1.72
CA GLU A 184 8.63 10.18 -1.34
C GLU A 184 8.83 11.68 -1.21
N LEU A 185 9.43 12.11 -0.10
CA LEU A 185 9.73 13.49 0.23
C LEU A 185 11.22 13.60 0.56
N THR A 186 11.95 14.36 -0.23
CA THR A 186 13.36 14.67 -0.03
C THR A 186 13.49 16.02 0.68
N PRO A 187 13.92 16.07 1.94
CA PRO A 187 14.21 17.33 2.62
C PRO A 187 15.32 18.12 1.91
N ARG A 188 15.38 19.43 2.17
CA ARG A 188 16.56 20.24 1.85
C ARG A 188 17.72 19.98 2.81
#